data_AF-A0AAW4PP02-F1
#
_entry.id   AF-A0AAW4PP02-F1
#
_cell.length_a   1.000
_cell.length_b   1.000
_cell.length_c   1.000
_cell.angle_alpha   90.00
_cell.angle_beta   90.00
_cell.angle_gamma   90.00
#
_symmetry.space_group_name_H-M   'P 1'
#
loop_
_entity.id
_entity.type
_entity.pdbx_description
1 polymer ?
#
loop_
_entity_poly.entity_id
_entity_poly.type
_entity_poly.pdbx_seq_one_letter_code
_entity_poly.pdbx_strand_id
1 'polypeptide(L)'
;MIRTRVSKPLSGYDRRSRTVAALERYRDHGIERHPGQDVRYVVVDDDTRSRDRVRLDFEAPDGYDADCYRTRLVRAAAEVVSPLGWDRERVRRHLRDTTETTLSAFD
;
A
#
# COMPACT_ATOMS: atom_id res chain seq x y z
N MET A 1 2.10 -7.05 -2.99
CA MET A 1 3.05 -7.40 -1.90
C MET A 1 4.11 -6.31 -1.74
N ILE A 2 4.49 -5.98 -0.51
CA ILE A 2 5.53 -5.01 -0.15
C ILE A 2 6.71 -5.77 0.46
N ARG A 3 7.93 -5.40 0.05
CA ARG A 3 9.20 -5.84 0.66
C ARG A 3 9.92 -4.63 1.24
N THR A 4 10.34 -4.72 2.49
CA THR A 4 11.09 -3.65 3.16
C THR A 4 12.22 -4.24 3.97
N ARG A 5 13.43 -3.68 3.83
CA ARG A 5 14.55 -4.01 4.69
C ARG A 5 14.44 -3.26 6.00
N VAL A 6 14.40 -3.98 7.12
CA VAL A 6 14.35 -3.34 8.44
C VAL A 6 15.74 -2.91 8.88
N SER A 7 15.85 -1.76 9.52
CA SER A 7 17.12 -1.21 10.02
C SER A 7 17.28 -1.33 11.53
N LYS A 8 16.20 -1.70 12.24
CA LYS A 8 16.13 -1.81 13.70
C LYS A 8 15.25 -3.02 14.09
N PRO A 9 15.41 -3.60 15.27
CA PRO A 9 14.47 -4.58 15.81
C PRO A 9 13.12 -3.94 16.12
N LEU A 10 12.08 -4.75 16.37
CA LEU A 10 10.74 -4.28 16.71
C LEU A 10 10.72 -3.28 17.88
N SER A 11 11.51 -3.54 18.92
CA SER A 11 11.62 -2.67 20.10
C SER A 11 12.26 -1.30 19.81
N GLY A 12 12.94 -1.13 18.68
CA GLY A 12 13.59 0.12 18.29
C GLY A 12 12.70 1.07 17.48
N TYR A 13 11.41 0.75 17.30
CA TYR A 13 10.44 1.57 16.58
C TYR A 13 9.40 2.16 17.53
N ASP A 14 9.33 3.49 17.61
CA ASP A 14 8.32 4.19 18.42
C ASP A 14 7.00 4.41 17.64
N ARG A 15 7.06 4.44 16.30
CA ARG A 15 5.91 4.71 15.44
C ARG A 15 5.27 3.42 14.95
N ARG A 16 3.95 3.30 15.12
CA ARG A 16 3.12 2.20 14.57
C ARG A 16 2.97 2.27 13.06
N SER A 17 4.00 1.85 12.35
CA SER A 17 4.01 1.75 10.89
C SER A 17 3.48 0.40 10.40
N ARG A 18 3.20 0.29 9.09
CA ARG A 18 2.87 -1.00 8.44
C ARG A 18 4.00 -2.03 8.60
N THR A 19 5.26 -1.58 8.62
CA THR A 19 6.41 -2.43 8.87
C THR A 19 6.45 -2.93 10.32
N VAL A 20 6.09 -2.09 11.29
CA VAL A 20 5.95 -2.51 12.70
C VAL A 20 4.83 -3.52 12.85
N ALA A 21 3.67 -3.28 12.23
CA ALA A 21 2.58 -4.25 12.18
C ALA A 21 3.03 -5.62 11.60
N ALA A 22 3.84 -5.61 10.54
CA ALA A 22 4.39 -6.84 9.96
C ALA A 22 5.39 -7.53 10.91
N LEU A 23 6.26 -6.77 11.59
CA LEU A 23 7.18 -7.30 12.59
C LEU A 23 6.46 -7.91 13.80
N GLU A 24 5.39 -7.28 14.27
CA GLU A 24 4.52 -7.83 15.31
C GLU A 24 3.94 -9.18 14.87
N ARG A 25 3.37 -9.27 13.66
CA ARG A 25 2.86 -10.55 13.12
C ARG A 25 3.94 -11.61 12.98
N TYR A 26 5.14 -11.26 12.50
CA TYR A 26 6.25 -12.22 12.43
C TYR A 26 6.56 -12.80 13.81
N ARG A 27 6.60 -11.95 14.85
CA ARG A 27 6.80 -12.38 16.24
C ARG A 27 5.68 -13.29 16.74
N ASP A 28 4.43 -13.03 16.36
CA ASP A 28 3.29 -13.87 16.75
C ASP A 28 3.37 -15.29 16.15
N HIS A 29 4.07 -15.44 15.02
CA HIS A 29 4.43 -16.74 14.43
C HIS A 29 5.75 -17.32 14.97
N GLY A 30 6.34 -16.71 16.00
CA GLY A 30 7.62 -17.13 16.57
C GLY A 30 8.83 -16.85 15.66
N ILE A 31 8.67 -15.99 14.66
CA ILE A 31 9.73 -15.65 13.70
C ILE A 31 10.31 -14.28 14.08
N GLU A 32 11.51 -14.27 14.62
CA GLU A 32 12.21 -13.02 14.90
C GLU A 32 12.85 -12.43 13.63
N ARG A 33 12.75 -11.11 13.48
CA ARG A 33 13.35 -10.36 12.37
C ARG A 33 14.38 -9.37 12.91
N HIS A 34 15.60 -9.48 12.38
CA HIS A 34 16.74 -8.67 12.78
C HIS A 34 17.03 -7.56 11.77
N PRO A 35 17.72 -6.48 12.20
CA PRO A 35 18.22 -5.45 11.30
C PRO A 35 18.97 -6.05 10.10
N GLY A 36 18.75 -5.47 8.93
CA GLY A 36 19.31 -5.93 7.66
C GLY A 36 18.48 -7.00 6.97
N GLN A 37 17.48 -7.61 7.61
CA GLN A 37 16.61 -8.59 6.97
C GLN A 37 15.42 -7.95 6.27
N ASP A 38 14.86 -8.69 5.29
CA ASP A 38 13.66 -8.28 4.59
C ASP A 38 12.41 -8.73 5.35
N VAL A 39 11.43 -7.82 5.43
CA VAL A 39 10.07 -8.06 5.92
C VAL A 39 9.14 -7.96 4.73
N ARG A 40 8.26 -8.95 4.61
CA ARG A 40 7.39 -9.17 3.45
C ARG A 40 5.93 -9.21 3.91
N TYR A 41 5.10 -8.33 3.35
CA TYR A 41 3.70 -8.21 3.77
C TYR A 41 2.79 -7.63 2.67
N VAL A 42 1.48 -7.80 2.83
CA VAL A 42 0.40 -7.21 2.06
C VAL A 42 -0.43 -6.33 2.99
N VAL A 43 -0.85 -5.15 2.55
CA VAL A 43 -1.80 -4.32 3.32
C VAL A 43 -3.20 -4.81 2.99
N VAL A 44 -3.96 -5.20 4.02
CA VAL A 44 -5.31 -5.76 3.87
C VAL A 44 -6.40 -4.82 4.36
N ASP A 45 -6.06 -3.91 5.29
CA ASP A 45 -6.95 -2.87 5.80
C ASP A 45 -6.08 -1.73 6.34
N ASP A 46 -5.86 -0.68 5.55
CA ASP A 46 -4.95 0.40 5.94
C ASP A 46 -5.55 1.39 6.95
N ASP A 47 -6.85 1.34 7.18
CA ASP A 47 -7.55 2.17 8.16
C ASP A 47 -7.32 1.65 9.59
N THR A 48 -7.21 0.34 9.73
CA THR A 48 -6.83 -0.29 10.99
C THR A 48 -5.45 0.17 11.52
N ARG A 49 -5.36 0.35 12.84
CA ARG A 49 -4.14 0.79 13.56
C ARG A 49 -3.44 -0.34 14.30
N SER A 50 -4.03 -1.54 14.33
CA SER A 50 -3.41 -2.75 14.89
C SER A 50 -2.51 -3.44 13.86
N ARG A 51 -1.86 -4.53 14.30
CA ARG A 51 -1.13 -5.45 13.41
C ARG A 51 -2.00 -6.07 12.30
N ASP A 52 -3.33 -6.05 12.46
CA ASP A 52 -4.26 -6.69 11.52
C ASP A 52 -4.37 -5.94 10.20
N ARG A 53 -3.86 -4.70 10.14
CA ARG A 53 -3.78 -3.92 8.90
C ARG A 53 -2.93 -4.56 7.81
N VAL A 54 -2.08 -5.52 8.16
CA VAL A 54 -1.24 -6.26 7.22
C VAL A 54 -1.41 -7.77 7.38
N ARG A 55 -1.04 -8.51 6.34
CA ARG A 55 -0.83 -9.96 6.35
C ARG A 55 0.54 -10.30 5.79
N LEU A 56 1.16 -11.34 6.31
CA LEU A 56 2.41 -11.89 5.81
C LEU A 56 2.13 -12.74 4.56
N ASP A 57 3.15 -12.96 3.74
CA ASP A 57 3.00 -13.71 2.49
C ASP A 57 2.59 -15.17 2.69
N PHE A 58 3.14 -15.83 3.71
CA PHE A 58 2.79 -17.21 4.06
C PHE A 58 1.46 -17.34 4.80
N GLU A 59 0.79 -16.24 5.16
CA GLU A 59 -0.56 -16.28 5.74
C GLU A 59 -1.66 -16.43 4.68
N ALA A 60 -1.29 -16.50 3.39
CA ALA A 60 -2.20 -16.67 2.26
C ALA A 60 -3.45 -15.76 2.33
N PRO A 61 -3.28 -14.42 2.38
CA PRO A 61 -4.43 -13.52 2.53
C PRO A 61 -5.38 -13.59 1.33
N ASP A 62 -6.67 -13.65 1.61
CA ASP A 62 -7.74 -13.71 0.59
C ASP A 62 -7.97 -12.40 -0.16
N GLY A 63 -7.27 -11.32 0.22
CA GLY A 63 -7.46 -10.01 -0.37
C GLY A 63 -6.41 -8.99 0.03
N TYR A 64 -6.59 -7.77 -0.48
CA TYR A 64 -5.75 -6.61 -0.17
C TYR A 64 -6.60 -5.34 -0.18
N ASP A 65 -6.12 -4.31 0.49
CA ASP A 65 -6.75 -2.99 0.50
C ASP A 65 -6.54 -2.29 -0.86
N ALA A 66 -7.53 -2.39 -1.74
CA ALA A 66 -7.47 -1.85 -3.09
C ALA A 66 -7.26 -0.32 -3.10
N ASP A 67 -7.83 0.41 -2.15
CA ASP A 67 -7.75 1.87 -2.12
C ASP A 67 -6.36 2.36 -1.67
N CYS A 68 -5.76 1.65 -0.72
CA CYS A 68 -4.36 1.87 -0.34
C CYS A 68 -3.44 1.69 -1.56
N TYR A 69 -3.58 0.61 -2.33
CA TYR A 69 -2.73 0.37 -3.49
C TYR A 69 -3.05 1.31 -4.67
N ARG A 70 -4.32 1.59 -4.93
CA ARG A 70 -4.77 2.56 -5.95
C ARG A 70 -4.16 3.93 -5.69
N THR A 71 -4.20 4.41 -4.45
CA THR A 71 -3.61 5.71 -4.07
C THR A 71 -2.12 5.77 -4.35
N ARG A 72 -1.39 4.68 -4.05
CA ARG A 72 0.06 4.60 -4.35
C ARG A 72 0.34 4.57 -5.85
N LEU A 73 -0.44 3.81 -6.61
CA LEU A 73 -0.29 3.70 -8.07
C LEU A 73 -0.56 5.03 -8.77
N VAL A 74 -1.63 5.72 -8.39
CA VAL A 74 -1.94 7.07 -8.91
C VAL A 74 -0.80 8.04 -8.63
N ARG A 75 -0.26 8.03 -7.41
CA ARG A 75 0.87 8.87 -7.05
C ARG A 75 2.09 8.54 -7.92
N ALA A 76 2.46 7.27 -8.03
CA ALA A 76 3.62 6.83 -8.79
C ALA A 76 3.48 7.17 -10.28
N ALA A 77 2.31 6.92 -10.86
CA ALA A 77 2.02 7.29 -12.25
C ALA A 77 2.17 8.79 -12.46
N ALA A 78 1.56 9.62 -11.60
CA ALA A 78 1.67 11.07 -11.69
C ALA A 78 3.12 11.57 -11.56
N GLU A 79 3.94 10.96 -10.69
CA GLU A 79 5.36 11.30 -10.59
C GLU A 79 6.09 11.06 -11.92
N VAL A 80 5.82 9.93 -12.58
CA VAL A 80 6.43 9.59 -13.89
C VAL A 80 5.95 10.51 -15.02
N VAL A 81 4.65 10.81 -15.08
CA VAL A 81 4.08 11.61 -16.18
C VAL A 81 4.02 13.11 -15.90
N SER A 82 4.51 13.56 -14.74
CA SER A 82 4.54 14.99 -14.38
C SER A 82 5.23 15.90 -15.41
N PRO A 83 6.30 15.50 -16.14
CA PRO A 83 6.90 16.33 -17.18
C PRO A 83 5.98 16.59 -18.38
N LEU A 84 4.93 15.78 -18.55
CA LEU A 84 3.90 15.95 -19.59
C LEU A 84 2.75 16.86 -19.11
N GLY A 85 2.87 17.48 -17.94
CA GLY A 85 1.83 18.33 -17.35
C GLY A 85 0.67 17.54 -16.74
N TRP A 86 0.93 16.31 -16.27
CA TRP A 86 -0.08 15.47 -15.61
C TRP A 86 0.09 15.49 -14.10
N ASP A 87 -1.01 15.73 -13.39
CA ASP A 87 -1.08 15.59 -11.94
C ASP A 87 -1.88 14.34 -11.53
N ARG A 88 -1.99 14.12 -10.22
CA ARG A 88 -2.73 12.98 -9.66
C ARG A 88 -4.21 13.02 -10.01
N GLU A 89 -4.80 14.21 -10.17
CA GLU A 89 -6.21 14.36 -10.48
C GLU A 89 -6.48 13.96 -11.93
N ARG A 90 -5.65 14.42 -12.87
CA ARG A 90 -5.70 14.04 -14.27
C ARG A 90 -5.53 12.54 -14.47
N VAL A 91 -4.58 11.92 -13.76
CA VAL A 91 -4.41 10.46 -13.75
C VAL A 91 -5.68 9.77 -13.23
N ARG A 92 -6.24 10.20 -12.10
CA ARG A 92 -7.48 9.62 -11.56
C ARG A 92 -8.65 9.75 -12.53
N ARG A 93 -8.80 10.92 -13.16
CA ARG A 93 -9.86 11.19 -14.14
C ARG A 93 -9.76 10.24 -15.33
N HIS A 94 -8.54 10.01 -15.82
CA HIS A 94 -8.30 9.10 -16.94
C HIS A 94 -8.53 7.62 -16.60
N LEU A 95 -8.33 7.22 -15.33
CA LEU A 95 -8.56 5.85 -14.85
C LEU A 95 -10.02 5.55 -14.48
N ARG A 96 -10.91 6.54 -14.46
CA ARG A 96 -12.34 6.28 -14.29
C ARG A 96 -12.86 5.75 -15.62
N ASP A 97 -13.29 4.48 -15.64
CA ASP A 97 -13.84 3.77 -16.83
C ASP A 97 -15.03 4.48 -17.51
N THR A 98 -15.59 5.52 -16.90
CA THR A 98 -16.63 6.34 -17.52
C THR A 98 -16.02 7.60 -18.12
N THR A 99 -15.88 7.62 -19.45
CA THR A 99 -16.02 8.88 -20.18
C THR A 99 -17.46 9.33 -19.93
N GLU A 100 -17.67 10.34 -19.08
CA GLU A 100 -18.95 11.06 -19.09
C GLU A 100 -19.07 11.70 -20.48
N THR A 101 -19.68 10.97 -21.40
CA THR A 101 -20.20 11.57 -22.63
C THR A 101 -21.37 12.41 -22.18
N THR A 102 -21.14 13.70 -21.97
CA THR A 102 -22.23 14.66 -21.80
C THR A 102 -23.12 14.52 -23.03
N LEU A 103 -24.35 14.06 -22.81
CA LEU A 103 -25.35 13.79 -23.84
C LEU A 103 -25.96 15.12 -24.35
N SER A 104 -25.13 16.13 -24.58
CA SER A 104 -25.51 17.45 -25.10
C SER A 104 -25.36 17.55 -26.62
N ALA A 105 -25.06 16.43 -27.30
CA ALA A 105 -24.83 16.39 -28.75
C ALA A 105 -26.01 15.79 -29.54
N PHE A 106 -27.17 15.60 -28.89
CA PHE A 106 -28.42 15.16 -29.52
C PHE A 106 -29.55 16.13 -29.16
N ASP A 107 -29.42 17.38 -29.60
CA ASP A 107 -30.53 18.33 -29.77
C ASP A 107 -30.40 18.97 -31.16
#